data_AF-A0AAW0Q3P1-F1
#
_entry.id   AF-A0AAW0Q3P1-F1
#
_cell.length_a   1.000
_cell.length_b   1.000
_cell.length_c   1.000
_cell.angle_alpha   90.00
_cell.angle_beta   90.00
_cell.angle_gamma   90.00
#
_symmetry.space_group_name_H-M   'P 1'
#
loop_
_entity.id
_entity.type
_entity.pdbx_description
1 polymer ?
#
loop_
_entity_poly.entity_id
_entity_poly.type
_entity_poly.pdbx_seq_one_letter_code
_entity_poly.pdbx_strand_id
1 'polypeptide(L)'
;MHLSQFVFQRNDAVKDDDEDDARDKYVARQLFRRLASKGQLSSQSEAGDASDTTTSPFRLFCEDLRPSNVLIDKDLRVVGVIDWEFVYAAPPQFSSDPLETFLRALEGVEEKTRTGDETASGLATPSLSQRMRKSWESKNWMINYAARSSWAFDFVYWRYLDERFFGPNEDKDHRARLALLTQKERETMERLVEMKMEQQREANLVTLDHDSAAAQLARFMI
;
A
#
# COMPACT_ATOMS: atom_id res chain seq x y z
N MET A 1 -1.24 13.86 0.42
CA MET A 1 -1.94 12.78 -0.31
C MET A 1 -3.02 12.12 0.56
N HIS A 2 -2.71 11.27 1.55
CA HIS A 2 -3.77 10.59 2.32
C HIS A 2 -4.67 11.54 3.12
N LEU A 3 -4.11 12.54 3.82
CA LEU A 3 -4.91 13.51 4.58
C LEU A 3 -5.79 14.38 3.65
N SER A 4 -5.27 14.79 2.50
CA SER A 4 -6.05 15.53 1.49
C SER A 4 -7.17 14.69 0.88
N GLN A 5 -6.92 13.41 0.58
CA GLN A 5 -7.98 12.49 0.16
C GLN A 5 -9.07 12.38 1.23
N PHE A 6 -8.68 12.17 2.50
CA PHE A 6 -9.66 12.04 3.58
C PHE A 6 -10.48 13.33 3.78
N VAL A 7 -9.86 14.51 3.67
CA VAL A 7 -10.58 15.80 3.70
C VAL A 7 -11.67 15.86 2.61
N PHE A 8 -11.34 15.51 1.36
CA PHE A 8 -12.25 15.70 0.21
C PHE A 8 -13.22 14.54 -0.05
N GLN A 9 -12.90 13.32 0.33
CA GLN A 9 -13.82 12.18 0.23
C GLN A 9 -14.99 12.41 1.20
N ARG A 10 -16.18 12.76 0.70
CA ARG A 10 -17.40 12.95 1.53
C ARG A 10 -18.05 11.61 1.86
N ASN A 11 -18.48 10.90 0.82
CA ASN A 11 -19.22 9.64 0.93
C ASN A 11 -18.26 8.46 1.16
N ASP A 12 -18.71 7.46 1.93
CA ASP A 12 -17.98 6.24 2.30
C ASP A 12 -16.58 6.50 2.91
N ALA A 13 -16.38 7.72 3.44
CA ALA A 13 -15.11 8.16 4.03
C ALA A 13 -14.91 7.61 5.44
N VAL A 14 -16.01 7.32 6.12
CA VAL A 14 -16.12 6.82 7.50
C VAL A 14 -17.19 5.72 7.52
N LYS A 15 -17.07 4.74 8.42
CA LYS A 15 -18.13 3.75 8.66
C LYS A 15 -19.37 4.41 9.27
N ASP A 16 -20.53 3.77 9.19
CA ASP A 16 -21.85 4.33 9.52
C ASP A 16 -21.91 4.95 10.94
N ASP A 17 -21.92 6.30 11.00
CA ASP A 17 -21.88 7.14 12.22
C ASP A 17 -20.72 6.80 13.22
N ASP A 18 -19.61 6.24 12.73
CA ASP A 18 -18.45 5.83 13.54
C ASP A 18 -17.41 6.95 13.69
N GLU A 19 -17.55 7.79 14.71
CA GLU A 19 -16.57 8.85 15.00
C GLU A 19 -15.15 8.30 15.28
N ASP A 20 -15.02 7.09 15.82
CA ASP A 20 -13.71 6.54 16.16
C ASP A 20 -12.97 6.04 14.92
N ASP A 21 -13.67 5.50 13.91
CA ASP A 21 -13.11 5.24 12.57
C ASP A 21 -12.63 6.55 11.91
N ALA A 22 -13.30 7.68 12.15
CA ALA A 22 -12.83 8.99 11.68
C ALA A 22 -11.57 9.49 12.45
N ARG A 23 -11.51 9.29 13.77
CA ARG A 23 -10.33 9.61 14.61
C ARG A 23 -9.12 8.74 14.23
N ASP A 24 -9.32 7.44 14.08
CA ASP A 24 -8.32 6.48 13.57
C ASP A 24 -7.76 6.94 12.22
N LYS A 25 -8.64 7.26 11.29
CA LYS A 25 -8.24 7.73 9.95
C LYS A 25 -7.45 9.05 10.00
N TYR A 26 -7.80 9.99 10.86
CA TYR A 26 -7.02 11.23 11.04
C TYR A 26 -5.65 10.95 11.64
N VAL A 27 -5.58 10.23 12.77
CA VAL A 27 -4.35 9.99 13.52
C VAL A 27 -3.33 9.20 12.69
N ALA A 28 -3.76 8.12 12.01
CA ALA A 28 -2.91 7.35 11.10
C ALA A 28 -2.28 8.23 10.01
N ARG A 29 -3.09 9.08 9.37
CA ARG A 29 -2.63 9.98 8.29
C ARG A 29 -1.69 11.07 8.82
N GLN A 30 -1.96 11.63 10.00
CA GLN A 30 -1.15 12.67 10.60
C GLN A 30 0.22 12.15 11.05
N LEU A 31 0.26 10.98 11.69
CA LEU A 31 1.51 10.33 12.10
C LEU A 31 2.33 9.86 10.91
N PHE A 32 1.71 9.24 9.90
CA PHE A 32 2.40 8.85 8.66
C PHE A 32 2.98 10.06 7.91
N ARG A 33 2.23 11.16 7.81
CA ARG A 33 2.71 12.44 7.24
C ARG A 33 3.91 12.99 8.01
N ARG A 34 3.93 12.86 9.33
CA ARG A 34 5.03 13.30 10.19
C ARG A 34 6.29 12.42 10.05
N LEU A 35 6.13 11.11 9.87
CA LEU A 35 7.24 10.21 9.52
C LEU A 35 7.82 10.57 8.15
N ALA A 36 6.95 10.85 7.17
CA ALA A 36 7.36 11.29 5.83
C ALA A 36 8.14 12.60 5.87
N SER A 37 7.63 13.63 6.55
CA SER A 37 8.27 14.96 6.62
C SER A 37 9.61 14.95 7.37
N LYS A 38 9.83 13.96 8.24
CA LYS A 38 11.11 13.74 8.94
C LYS A 38 12.07 12.79 8.21
N GLY A 39 11.71 12.28 7.03
CA GLY A 39 12.52 11.30 6.30
C GLY A 39 12.60 9.92 6.96
N GLN A 40 11.73 9.63 7.94
CA GLN A 40 11.78 8.41 8.75
C GLN A 40 11.13 7.19 8.08
N LEU A 41 10.53 7.37 6.89
CA LEU A 41 9.95 6.29 6.09
C LEU A 41 10.98 5.52 5.23
N SER A 42 12.08 6.16 4.85
CA SER A 42 12.98 5.69 3.77
C SER A 42 14.37 5.25 4.25
N SER A 43 14.56 5.00 5.55
CA SER A 43 15.82 4.55 6.14
C SER A 43 16.19 3.08 5.85
N GLN A 44 16.10 2.67 4.56
CA GLN A 44 16.89 1.60 3.93
C GLN A 44 16.72 1.53 2.37
N SER A 45 17.52 2.34 1.66
CA SER A 45 18.17 2.10 0.34
C SER A 45 17.38 1.68 -0.94
N GLU A 46 16.89 2.68 -1.66
CA GLU A 46 17.15 3.09 -3.08
C GLU A 46 17.55 2.12 -4.25
N ALA A 47 17.03 2.47 -5.45
CA ALA A 47 17.49 2.32 -6.87
C ALA A 47 17.91 0.92 -7.45
N GLY A 48 17.67 0.60 -8.75
CA GLY A 48 16.93 1.25 -9.88
C GLY A 48 17.05 0.44 -11.22
N ASP A 49 16.15 0.67 -12.19
CA ASP A 49 16.01 0.24 -13.63
C ASP A 49 17.21 -0.39 -14.44
N ALA A 50 17.08 -1.06 -15.61
CA ALA A 50 16.00 -1.75 -16.38
C ALA A 50 16.57 -2.31 -17.74
N SER A 51 15.77 -3.08 -18.53
CA SER A 51 15.93 -3.41 -19.99
C SER A 51 16.99 -4.47 -20.42
N ASP A 52 16.82 -5.37 -21.42
CA ASP A 52 15.64 -5.97 -22.11
C ASP A 52 16.03 -7.29 -22.87
N THR A 53 15.01 -8.08 -23.28
CA THR A 53 14.84 -9.28 -24.15
C THR A 53 16.01 -9.90 -24.98
N THR A 54 15.97 -11.15 -25.50
CA THR A 54 14.91 -12.16 -25.77
C THR A 54 15.47 -13.58 -25.41
N THR A 55 14.83 -14.77 -25.51
CA THR A 55 13.48 -15.28 -25.84
C THR A 55 13.19 -16.46 -24.88
N SER A 56 11.96 -17.02 -24.79
CA SER A 56 11.61 -18.09 -23.82
C SER A 56 10.43 -18.99 -24.28
N PRO A 57 10.17 -20.14 -23.62
CA PRO A 57 8.92 -20.88 -23.71
C PRO A 57 7.88 -20.37 -22.68
N PHE A 58 7.32 -19.18 -22.91
CA PHE A 58 6.22 -18.66 -22.08
C PHE A 58 4.91 -19.45 -22.29
N ARG A 59 4.06 -19.53 -21.26
CA ARG A 59 2.69 -20.08 -21.32
C ARG A 59 1.68 -19.00 -20.91
N LEU A 60 0.41 -19.13 -21.31
CA LEU A 60 -0.64 -18.22 -20.84
C LEU A 60 -0.90 -18.43 -19.34
N PHE A 61 -0.91 -17.33 -18.60
CA PHE A 61 -1.17 -17.24 -17.16
C PHE A 61 -2.17 -16.11 -16.90
N CYS A 62 -2.98 -16.24 -15.85
CA CYS A 62 -3.98 -15.23 -15.46
C CYS A 62 -3.93 -15.06 -13.95
N GLU A 63 -3.78 -13.83 -13.48
CA GLU A 63 -3.73 -13.53 -12.04
C GLU A 63 -5.11 -13.46 -11.38
N ASP A 64 -6.20 -13.28 -12.15
CA ASP A 64 -7.55 -13.06 -11.61
C ASP A 64 -8.54 -14.22 -11.88
N LEU A 65 -8.07 -15.45 -11.69
CA LEU A 65 -8.90 -16.67 -11.77
C LEU A 65 -9.75 -16.89 -10.50
N ARG A 66 -10.55 -15.89 -10.11
CA ARG A 66 -11.53 -16.03 -9.03
C ARG A 66 -12.65 -17.02 -9.41
N PRO A 67 -13.30 -17.69 -8.45
CA PRO A 67 -14.42 -18.60 -8.73
C PRO A 67 -15.60 -17.97 -9.49
N SER A 68 -15.79 -16.64 -9.39
CA SER A 68 -16.77 -15.88 -10.17
C SER A 68 -16.55 -15.97 -11.70
N ASN A 69 -15.30 -16.24 -12.10
CA ASN A 69 -14.85 -16.19 -13.48
C ASN A 69 -14.81 -17.61 -14.10
N VAL A 70 -15.29 -18.62 -13.36
CA VAL A 70 -15.37 -20.02 -13.79
C VAL A 70 -16.83 -20.43 -13.94
N LEU A 71 -17.25 -20.69 -15.18
CA LEU A 71 -18.61 -21.12 -15.50
C LEU A 71 -18.74 -22.63 -15.28
N ILE A 72 -19.78 -23.03 -14.54
CA ILE A 72 -20.13 -24.44 -14.29
C ILE A 72 -21.52 -24.79 -14.84
N ASP A 73 -21.70 -26.03 -15.28
CA ASP A 73 -23.02 -26.57 -15.63
C ASP A 73 -23.82 -27.06 -14.41
N LYS A 74 -25.05 -27.49 -14.67
CA LYS A 74 -25.96 -28.08 -13.67
C LYS A 74 -25.44 -29.38 -13.02
N ASP A 75 -24.44 -30.02 -13.61
CA ASP A 75 -23.80 -31.25 -13.12
C ASP A 75 -22.45 -30.91 -12.42
N LEU A 76 -22.21 -29.62 -12.12
CA LEU A 76 -21.01 -29.04 -11.50
C LEU A 76 -19.71 -29.21 -12.32
N ARG A 77 -19.80 -29.38 -13.65
CA ARG A 77 -18.63 -29.43 -14.53
C ARG A 77 -18.25 -28.03 -14.99
N VAL A 78 -16.95 -27.72 -15.00
CA VAL A 78 -16.45 -26.48 -15.62
C VAL A 78 -16.71 -26.52 -17.13
N VAL A 79 -17.48 -25.57 -17.63
CA VAL A 79 -17.82 -25.42 -19.06
C VAL A 79 -17.13 -24.23 -19.73
N GLY A 80 -16.55 -23.33 -18.95
CA GLY A 80 -15.76 -22.23 -19.47
C GLY A 80 -15.07 -21.45 -18.36
N VAL A 81 -14.03 -20.71 -18.76
CA VAL A 81 -13.41 -19.67 -17.94
C VAL A 81 -13.58 -18.38 -18.72
N ILE A 82 -14.04 -17.33 -18.06
CA ILE A 82 -14.25 -15.99 -18.62
C ILE A 82 -13.25 -15.00 -18.00
N ASP A 83 -13.36 -13.73 -18.36
CA ASP A 83 -12.60 -12.64 -17.73
C ASP A 83 -11.07 -12.77 -17.91
N TRP A 84 -10.66 -12.88 -19.18
CA TRP A 84 -9.26 -13.05 -19.59
C TRP A 84 -8.47 -11.72 -19.66
N GLU A 85 -8.97 -10.63 -19.05
CA GLU A 85 -8.37 -9.30 -19.19
C GLU A 85 -6.99 -9.16 -18.50
N PHE A 86 -6.72 -9.99 -17.49
CA PHE A 86 -5.43 -10.07 -16.79
C PHE A 86 -4.53 -11.22 -17.28
N VAL A 87 -4.71 -11.67 -18.52
CA VAL A 87 -3.94 -12.78 -19.10
C VAL A 87 -2.68 -12.28 -19.78
N TYR A 88 -1.55 -12.88 -19.41
CA TYR A 88 -0.24 -12.61 -20.01
C TYR A 88 0.56 -13.90 -20.20
N ALA A 89 1.64 -13.82 -20.98
CA ALA A 89 2.53 -14.95 -21.21
C ALA A 89 3.60 -14.99 -20.10
N ALA A 90 3.55 -16.00 -19.22
CA ALA A 90 4.43 -16.15 -18.05
C ALA A 90 5.19 -17.49 -18.07
N PRO A 91 6.36 -17.58 -17.39
CA PRO A 91 6.99 -18.87 -17.10
C PRO A 91 6.13 -19.69 -16.12
N PRO A 92 6.10 -21.04 -16.21
CA PRO A 92 5.30 -21.88 -15.31
C PRO A 92 5.67 -21.76 -13.82
N GLN A 93 6.81 -21.15 -13.50
CA GLN A 93 7.24 -20.76 -12.16
C GLN A 93 6.26 -19.83 -11.43
N PHE A 94 5.41 -19.09 -12.13
CA PHE A 94 4.43 -18.17 -11.53
C PHE A 94 3.27 -18.89 -10.81
N SER A 95 3.10 -20.21 -10.98
CA SER A 95 2.05 -20.98 -10.28
C SER A 95 2.43 -21.42 -8.86
N SER A 96 3.61 -21.08 -8.36
CA SER A 96 4.08 -21.41 -7.00
C SER A 96 4.62 -20.16 -6.30
N ASP A 97 4.20 -19.96 -5.04
CA ASP A 97 4.52 -18.85 -4.13
C ASP A 97 5.32 -17.70 -4.79
N PRO A 98 4.62 -16.74 -5.43
CA PRO A 98 5.15 -16.02 -6.60
C PRO A 98 6.41 -15.23 -6.32
N LEU A 99 6.59 -14.75 -5.09
CA LEU A 99 7.80 -14.04 -4.70
C LEU A 99 9.00 -14.97 -4.51
N GLU A 100 8.88 -16.10 -3.83
CA GLU A 100 10.03 -16.99 -3.62
C GLU A 100 10.52 -17.59 -4.94
N THR A 101 9.61 -17.94 -5.86
CA THR A 101 10.00 -18.44 -7.18
C THR A 101 10.63 -17.33 -8.04
N PHE A 102 10.11 -16.09 -7.96
CA PHE A 102 10.72 -14.92 -8.61
C PHE A 102 12.12 -14.61 -8.05
N LEU A 103 12.28 -14.60 -6.72
CA LEU A 103 13.56 -14.33 -6.06
C LEU A 103 14.62 -15.37 -6.43
N ARG A 104 14.27 -16.66 -6.46
CA ARG A 104 15.17 -17.73 -6.91
C ARG A 104 15.56 -17.61 -8.38
N ALA A 105 14.64 -17.19 -9.24
CA ALA A 105 14.95 -16.91 -10.63
C ALA A 105 15.91 -15.71 -10.76
N LEU A 106 15.71 -14.66 -9.95
CA LEU A 106 16.57 -13.49 -9.90
C LEU A 106 17.97 -13.81 -9.36
N GLU A 107 18.08 -14.58 -8.26
CA GLU A 107 19.35 -15.14 -7.74
C GLU A 107 20.12 -15.88 -8.84
N GLY A 108 19.42 -16.74 -9.61
CA GLY A 108 20.01 -17.49 -10.71
C GLY A 108 20.42 -16.66 -11.94
N VAL A 109 19.96 -15.41 -12.05
CA VAL A 109 20.45 -14.42 -13.03
C VAL A 109 21.65 -13.69 -12.47
N GLU A 110 21.56 -13.21 -11.22
CA GLU A 110 22.65 -12.49 -10.53
C GLU A 110 23.94 -13.31 -10.43
N GLU A 111 23.84 -14.60 -10.09
CA GLU A 111 24.98 -15.52 -10.02
C GLU A 111 25.69 -15.67 -11.38
N LYS A 112 24.93 -15.80 -12.47
CA LYS A 112 25.47 -15.93 -13.83
C LYS A 112 26.19 -14.66 -14.28
N THR A 113 25.60 -13.50 -14.00
CA THR A 113 26.21 -12.19 -14.25
C THR A 113 27.53 -12.05 -13.48
N ARG A 114 27.57 -12.51 -12.21
CA ARG A 114 28.77 -12.49 -11.37
C ARG A 114 29.89 -13.40 -11.86
N THR A 115 29.57 -14.56 -12.46
CA THR A 115 30.59 -15.47 -13.02
C THR A 115 31.17 -15.03 -14.37
N GLY A 116 30.59 -14.03 -15.03
CA GLY A 116 31.08 -13.51 -16.32
C GLY A 116 32.06 -12.34 -16.23
N ASP A 117 32.25 -11.76 -15.04
CA ASP A 117 33.07 -10.58 -14.80
C ASP A 117 34.18 -10.89 -13.78
N GLU A 118 35.34 -11.32 -14.28
CA GLU A 118 36.52 -11.63 -13.45
C GLU A 118 37.15 -10.38 -12.81
N THR A 119 36.65 -9.16 -13.10
CA THR A 119 37.24 -7.90 -12.65
C THR A 119 36.50 -7.19 -11.51
N ALA A 120 35.27 -7.57 -11.20
CA ALA A 120 34.43 -6.92 -10.18
C ALA A 120 34.74 -7.32 -8.70
N SER A 121 36.01 -7.45 -8.33
CA SER A 121 36.42 -7.65 -6.92
C SER A 121 36.46 -6.33 -6.13
N GLY A 122 35.30 -5.69 -5.95
CA GLY A 122 35.22 -4.41 -5.22
C GLY A 122 33.81 -4.10 -4.69
N LEU A 123 33.68 -4.13 -3.35
CA LEU A 123 32.45 -3.91 -2.56
C LEU A 123 31.38 -5.02 -2.67
N ALA A 124 31.21 -5.77 -1.58
CA ALA A 124 30.12 -6.71 -1.36
C ALA A 124 28.78 -5.99 -1.13
N THR A 125 28.22 -5.44 -2.20
CA THR A 125 26.82 -4.97 -2.20
C THR A 125 25.88 -6.18 -2.17
N PRO A 126 24.83 -6.18 -1.32
CA PRO A 126 23.85 -7.26 -1.33
C PRO A 126 23.08 -7.22 -2.64
N SER A 127 22.85 -8.39 -3.23
CA SER A 127 22.19 -8.50 -4.54
C SER A 127 20.74 -7.99 -4.48
N LEU A 128 20.12 -7.72 -5.63
CA LEU A 128 18.74 -7.21 -5.66
C LEU A 128 17.78 -8.25 -5.08
N SER A 129 17.95 -9.54 -5.37
CA SER A 129 17.16 -10.61 -4.74
C SER A 129 17.31 -10.62 -3.21
N GLN A 130 18.53 -10.47 -2.68
CA GLN A 130 18.79 -10.37 -1.23
C GLN A 130 18.13 -9.12 -0.62
N ARG A 131 18.21 -7.96 -1.31
CA ARG A 131 17.54 -6.73 -0.89
C ARG A 131 16.02 -6.87 -0.91
N MET A 132 15.45 -7.52 -1.93
CA MET A 132 14.02 -7.77 -2.06
C MET A 132 13.52 -8.77 -1.01
N ARG A 133 14.21 -9.89 -0.78
CA ARG A 133 13.86 -10.86 0.29
C ARG A 133 13.89 -10.17 1.66
N LYS A 134 14.98 -9.46 1.97
CA LYS A 134 15.08 -8.68 3.22
C LYS A 134 13.95 -7.66 3.35
N SER A 135 13.59 -6.96 2.27
CA SER A 135 12.47 -6.00 2.25
C SER A 135 11.11 -6.67 2.49
N TRP A 136 10.92 -7.88 1.99
CA TRP A 136 9.72 -8.70 2.20
C TRP A 136 9.60 -9.18 3.65
N GLU A 137 10.63 -9.86 4.15
CA GLU A 137 10.71 -10.40 5.53
C GLU A 137 10.52 -9.30 6.58
N SER A 138 11.22 -8.16 6.41
CA SER A 138 11.10 -6.98 7.28
C SER A 138 9.84 -6.14 7.03
N LYS A 139 9.00 -6.51 6.05
CA LYS A 139 7.79 -5.79 5.63
C LYS A 139 8.04 -4.33 5.22
N ASN A 140 9.27 -3.96 4.85
CA ASN A 140 9.62 -2.60 4.40
C ASN A 140 8.80 -2.18 3.17
N TRP A 141 8.47 -3.13 2.29
CA TRP A 141 7.60 -2.90 1.14
C TRP A 141 6.24 -2.30 1.50
N MET A 142 5.71 -2.58 2.71
CA MET A 142 4.41 -2.08 3.15
C MET A 142 4.39 -0.55 3.34
N ILE A 143 5.55 0.08 3.60
CA ILE A 143 5.66 1.54 3.65
C ILE A 143 5.39 2.14 2.26
N ASN A 144 6.03 1.58 1.23
CA ASN A 144 5.85 1.99 -0.15
C ASN A 144 4.45 1.62 -0.69
N TYR A 145 3.83 0.55 -0.19
CA TYR A 145 2.46 0.19 -0.54
C TYR A 145 1.45 1.15 0.11
N ALA A 146 1.57 1.43 1.42
CA ALA A 146 0.73 2.39 2.12
C ALA A 146 0.80 3.78 1.49
N ALA A 147 2.00 4.27 1.14
CA ALA A 147 2.20 5.57 0.50
C ALA A 147 1.49 5.74 -0.85
N ARG A 148 1.13 4.64 -1.54
CA ARG A 148 0.50 4.63 -2.87
C ARG A 148 -0.96 4.15 -2.85
N SER A 149 -1.32 3.28 -1.91
CA SER A 149 -2.67 2.70 -1.80
C SER A 149 -3.47 3.46 -0.75
N SER A 150 -4.24 4.46 -1.19
CA SER A 150 -5.23 5.20 -0.40
C SER A 150 -6.25 4.30 0.29
N TRP A 151 -6.73 3.28 -0.43
CA TRP A 151 -7.82 2.40 0.02
C TRP A 151 -7.35 1.37 1.06
N ALA A 152 -6.17 0.78 0.86
CA ALA A 152 -5.60 -0.16 1.83
C ALA A 152 -4.82 0.53 2.98
N PHE A 153 -4.66 1.86 2.94
CA PHE A 153 -3.84 2.62 3.88
C PHE A 153 -4.17 2.31 5.34
N ASP A 154 -5.44 2.38 5.71
CA ASP A 154 -5.87 2.25 7.11
C ASP A 154 -5.57 0.86 7.68
N PHE A 155 -5.90 -0.19 6.93
CA PHE A 155 -5.56 -1.57 7.29
C PHE A 155 -4.04 -1.75 7.40
N VAL A 156 -3.27 -1.31 6.41
CA VAL A 156 -1.81 -1.51 6.38
C VAL A 156 -1.12 -0.73 7.50
N TYR A 157 -1.57 0.50 7.76
CA TYR A 157 -1.03 1.36 8.81
C TYR A 157 -1.22 0.69 10.19
N TRP A 158 -2.46 0.43 10.60
CA TRP A 158 -2.76 -0.11 11.93
C TRP A 158 -2.25 -1.54 12.12
N ARG A 159 -2.23 -2.36 11.05
CA ARG A 159 -1.81 -3.77 11.16
C ARG A 159 -0.30 -3.97 11.18
N TYR A 160 0.49 -3.08 10.57
CA TYR A 160 1.91 -3.31 10.29
C TYR A 160 2.86 -2.12 10.47
N LEU A 161 2.37 -0.87 10.43
CA LEU A 161 3.22 0.32 10.51
C LEU A 161 3.17 1.01 11.87
N ASP A 162 2.00 1.12 12.50
CA ASP A 162 1.83 1.85 13.76
C ASP A 162 2.77 1.32 14.85
N GLU A 163 2.68 0.03 15.19
CA GLU A 163 3.51 -0.55 16.25
C GLU A 163 5.00 -0.53 15.93
N ARG A 164 5.34 -0.64 14.63
CA ARG A 164 6.72 -0.61 14.13
C ARG A 164 7.40 0.74 14.37
N PHE A 165 6.65 1.85 14.36
CA PHE A 165 7.20 3.20 14.56
C PHE A 165 6.92 3.78 15.95
N PHE A 166 5.88 3.34 16.64
CA PHE A 166 5.39 3.95 17.88
C PHE A 166 5.29 2.99 19.08
N GLY A 167 5.71 1.73 18.95
CA GLY A 167 5.68 0.73 20.03
C GLY A 167 4.31 0.03 20.18
N PRO A 168 4.07 -0.79 21.22
CA PRO A 168 2.84 -1.56 21.33
C PRO A 168 1.54 -0.74 21.22
N ASN A 169 0.51 -1.35 20.63
CA ASN A 169 -0.87 -0.84 20.56
C ASN A 169 -1.85 -2.01 20.40
N GLU A 170 -2.32 -2.54 21.54
CA GLU A 170 -3.10 -3.79 21.58
C GLU A 170 -4.39 -3.69 20.74
N ASP A 171 -5.14 -2.60 20.95
CA ASP A 171 -6.41 -2.27 20.29
C ASP A 171 -6.23 -1.83 18.83
N LYS A 172 -5.01 -1.39 18.45
CA LYS A 172 -4.65 -0.84 17.12
C LYS A 172 -5.50 0.36 16.71
N ASP A 173 -5.82 1.20 17.69
CA ASP A 173 -6.63 2.40 17.54
C ASP A 173 -5.82 3.70 17.75
N HIS A 174 -6.48 4.83 17.59
CA HIS A 174 -5.93 6.16 17.84
C HIS A 174 -5.65 6.48 19.31
N ARG A 175 -6.30 5.82 20.28
CA ARG A 175 -6.33 6.24 21.69
C ARG A 175 -4.95 6.14 22.32
N ALA A 176 -4.23 5.05 22.05
CA ALA A 176 -2.84 4.86 22.44
C ALA A 176 -1.87 5.90 21.81
N ARG A 177 -2.32 6.65 20.79
CA ARG A 177 -1.52 7.60 20.00
C ARG A 177 -1.90 9.06 20.20
N LEU A 178 -3.01 9.37 20.89
CA LEU A 178 -3.45 10.73 21.16
C LEU A 178 -2.39 11.60 21.87
N ALA A 179 -1.54 11.00 22.70
CA ALA A 179 -0.44 11.67 23.37
C ALA A 179 0.67 12.15 22.41
N LEU A 180 0.79 11.54 21.22
CA LEU A 180 1.75 11.93 20.17
C LEU A 180 1.26 13.12 19.36
N LEU A 181 0.01 13.56 19.51
CA LEU A 181 -0.53 14.75 18.87
C LEU A 181 -0.32 15.98 19.76
N THR A 182 -0.03 17.11 19.12
CA THR A 182 -0.12 18.43 19.76
C THR A 182 -1.58 18.76 20.06
N GLN A 183 -1.80 19.71 20.96
CA GLN A 183 -3.15 20.16 21.30
C GLN A 183 -3.91 20.69 20.07
N LYS A 184 -3.22 21.44 19.20
CA LYS A 184 -3.79 21.97 17.96
C LYS A 184 -4.17 20.87 16.96
N GLU A 185 -3.38 19.80 16.85
CA GLU A 185 -3.74 18.64 16.02
C GLU A 185 -4.96 17.90 16.57
N ARG A 186 -5.11 17.77 17.90
CA ARG A 186 -6.32 17.17 18.51
C ARG A 186 -7.57 18.02 18.27
N GLU A 187 -7.48 19.34 18.43
CA GLU A 187 -8.60 20.25 18.10
C GLU A 187 -8.95 20.25 16.60
N THR A 188 -7.97 19.99 15.74
CA THR A 188 -8.17 19.86 14.28
C THR A 188 -8.81 18.52 13.92
N MET A 189 -8.46 17.45 14.63
CA MET A 189 -9.07 16.14 14.52
C MET A 189 -10.57 16.21 14.80
N GLU A 190 -10.98 16.72 15.96
CA GLU A 190 -12.40 16.78 16.34
C GLU A 190 -13.23 17.61 15.33
N ARG A 191 -12.72 18.77 14.89
CA ARG A 191 -13.39 19.56 13.82
C ARG A 191 -13.51 18.82 12.49
N LEU A 192 -12.57 17.93 12.17
CA LEU A 192 -12.65 17.10 10.98
C LEU A 192 -13.63 15.95 11.17
N VAL A 193 -13.69 15.34 12.37
CA VAL A 193 -14.67 14.32 12.74
C VAL A 193 -16.09 14.90 12.64
N GLU A 194 -16.35 16.04 13.27
CA GLU A 194 -17.63 16.78 13.18
C GLU A 194 -18.05 17.01 11.71
N MET A 195 -17.13 17.55 10.90
CA MET A 195 -17.36 17.76 9.46
C MET A 195 -17.63 16.45 8.71
N LYS A 196 -17.00 15.33 9.08
CA LYS A 196 -17.23 14.03 8.42
C LYS A 196 -18.60 13.45 8.78
N MET A 197 -19.00 13.53 10.04
CA MET A 197 -20.34 13.10 10.48
C MET A 197 -21.44 13.90 9.78
N GLU A 198 -21.27 15.22 9.60
CA GLU A 198 -22.20 16.05 8.84
C GLU A 198 -22.26 15.64 7.35
N GLN A 199 -21.09 15.44 6.71
CA GLN A 199 -21.00 15.01 5.31
C GLN A 199 -21.68 13.66 5.05
N GLN A 200 -21.54 12.72 5.99
CA GLN A 200 -22.13 11.39 5.89
C GLN A 200 -23.68 11.44 6.00
N ARG A 201 -24.22 12.29 6.89
CA ARG A 201 -25.68 12.51 7.01
C ARG A 201 -26.29 13.20 5.80
N GLU A 202 -25.55 14.10 5.14
CA GLU A 202 -25.99 14.74 3.90
C GLU A 202 -25.97 13.80 2.70
N ALA A 203 -24.97 12.91 2.62
CA ALA A 203 -24.69 12.00 1.49
C ALA A 203 -24.57 12.66 0.09
N ASN A 204 -24.46 14.00 0.04
CA ASN A 204 -24.53 14.79 -1.20
C ASN A 204 -23.19 14.89 -1.93
N LEU A 205 -23.26 14.82 -3.27
CA LEU A 205 -22.15 15.17 -4.15
C LEU A 205 -22.01 16.70 -4.23
N VAL A 206 -20.82 17.22 -3.94
CA VAL A 206 -20.52 18.66 -3.95
C VAL A 206 -19.29 18.92 -4.81
N THR A 207 -19.41 19.85 -5.76
CA THR A 207 -18.28 20.39 -6.52
C THR A 207 -17.70 21.59 -5.80
N LEU A 208 -16.41 21.55 -5.48
CA LEU A 208 -15.65 22.67 -4.95
C LEU A 208 -14.85 23.33 -6.07
N ASP A 209 -14.84 24.66 -6.11
CA ASP A 209 -13.84 25.41 -6.89
C ASP A 209 -12.44 25.29 -6.26
N HIS A 210 -11.43 25.73 -7.00
CA HIS A 210 -10.02 25.62 -6.60
C HIS A 210 -9.72 26.32 -5.26
N ASP A 211 -10.27 27.52 -5.04
CA ASP A 211 -9.93 28.35 -3.88
C ASP A 211 -10.68 27.87 -2.64
N SER A 212 -11.94 27.45 -2.79
CA SER A 212 -12.69 26.74 -1.74
C SER A 212 -12.01 25.42 -1.34
N ALA A 213 -11.53 24.65 -2.31
CA ALA A 213 -10.80 23.40 -2.03
C ALA A 213 -9.48 23.66 -1.29
N ALA A 214 -8.68 24.63 -1.76
CA ALA A 214 -7.44 25.03 -1.09
C ALA A 214 -7.68 25.53 0.34
N ALA A 215 -8.71 26.37 0.55
CA ALA A 215 -9.09 26.88 1.86
C ALA A 215 -9.58 25.75 2.79
N GLN A 216 -10.34 24.77 2.29
CA GLN A 216 -10.76 23.62 3.08
C GLN A 216 -9.56 22.76 3.50
N LEU A 217 -8.64 22.47 2.58
CA LEU A 217 -7.45 21.67 2.89
C LEU A 217 -6.54 22.37 3.91
N ALA A 218 -6.37 23.69 3.80
CA ALA A 218 -5.56 24.50 4.71
C ALA A 218 -6.06 24.46 6.16
N ARG A 219 -7.38 24.28 6.39
CA ARG A 219 -7.95 24.16 7.75
C ARG A 219 -7.46 22.92 8.50
N PHE A 220 -7.09 21.85 7.78
CA PHE A 220 -6.77 20.54 8.36
C PHE A 220 -5.30 20.13 8.18
N MET A 221 -4.55 20.82 7.32
CA MET A 221 -3.10 20.61 7.10
C MET A 221 -2.25 21.37 8.12
N ILE A 222 -2.38 21.02 9.40
CA ILE A 222 -1.66 21.65 10.52
C ILE A 222 -0.49 20.79 10.98
#